data_AF-A0A0S7EWD0-F1
#
_entry.id   AF-A0A0S7EWD0-F1
#
_cell.length_a   1.000
_cell.length_b   1.000
_cell.length_c   1.000
_cell.angle_alpha   90.00
_cell.angle_beta   90.00
_cell.angle_gamma   90.00
#
_symmetry.space_group_name_H-M   'P 1'
#
loop_
_entity.id
_entity.type
_entity.pdbx_description
1 polymer ?
#
loop_
_entity_poly.entity_id
_entity_poly.type
_entity_poly.pdbx_seq_one_letter_code
_entity_poly.pdbx_strand_id
1 'polypeptide(L)'
;VRSGLSSAVCSAQEYVLAHTEMPTTLEGAEAAIKKQEDFMTTMDANEEKINGVVEAGRRLAGDGNVNAERILERAASIDDRHKKNREAAVELLMRLKDNRDLQKFLQDCQELSLWINEKMLTAQDMTYDEARNLHSKWLKHQAFMAELQSNKEWLDKIQKDGTLLVSEKPETEAVVKDKLASLHSLWEKLESTTQTKAQGLFDANKAELFTQSCADLDKWLGSLEGQIQSDDYGKDLTSVNILLKKQQMLENQVDVRQREVVELQSQVKALGQEVKDTDEVDGRRQVVEKKFQGLLEPLRRRRDFLMASREVHQFNRDVEDEILWAQERMPVATSTEHGHNLQTVQLLIKKNQTLQKEIQGHQPRYDDIFERSQQVLRAGSPTAEPIRQRLSELQALWERIRKETENRHSRLSEAHEAQQYYFDAAEAEAWMSEQELYMMSEEKAKDEQSSVAMLKKHQILEQAVEDYADAVHQLSALAV
;
A
#
# COMPACT_ATOMS: atom_id res chain seq x y z
N VAL A 1 -60.00 2.46 -84.93
CA VAL A 1 -60.34 2.10 -83.53
C VAL A 1 -59.11 1.65 -82.74
N ARG A 2 -58.42 0.56 -83.10
CA ARG A 2 -57.22 0.06 -82.37
C ARG A 2 -56.07 1.09 -82.26
N SER A 3 -55.78 1.85 -83.31
CA SER A 3 -54.80 2.96 -83.28
C SER A 3 -55.20 4.15 -82.39
N GLY A 4 -56.50 4.38 -82.20
CA GLY A 4 -57.01 5.42 -81.30
C GLY A 4 -56.82 5.02 -79.83
N LEU A 5 -57.03 3.73 -79.52
CA LEU A 5 -56.79 3.17 -78.19
C LEU A 5 -55.31 3.22 -77.80
N SER A 6 -54.39 2.78 -78.67
CA SER A 6 -52.94 2.85 -78.39
C SER A 6 -52.45 4.29 -78.24
N SER A 7 -52.98 5.23 -79.03
CA SER A 7 -52.67 6.66 -78.89
C SER A 7 -53.20 7.25 -77.58
N ALA A 8 -54.37 6.83 -77.10
CA ALA A 8 -54.93 7.28 -75.83
C ALA A 8 -54.13 6.73 -74.64
N VAL A 9 -53.66 5.49 -74.73
CA VAL A 9 -52.73 4.89 -73.75
C VAL A 9 -51.43 5.71 -73.66
N CYS A 10 -50.83 6.08 -74.80
CA CYS A 10 -49.63 6.92 -74.80
C CYS A 10 -49.89 8.31 -74.19
N SER A 11 -51.05 8.93 -74.46
CA SER A 11 -51.41 10.24 -73.89
C SER A 11 -51.65 10.19 -72.37
N ALA A 12 -52.25 9.10 -71.88
CA ALA A 12 -52.43 8.90 -70.44
C ALA A 12 -51.08 8.67 -69.74
N GLN A 13 -50.16 7.94 -70.37
CA GLN A 13 -48.81 7.72 -69.86
C GLN A 13 -48.01 9.03 -69.78
N GLU A 14 -48.04 9.86 -70.82
CA GLU A 14 -47.39 11.18 -70.85
C GLU A 14 -47.87 12.08 -69.70
N TYR A 15 -49.18 12.09 -69.43
CA TYR A 15 -49.75 12.88 -68.35
C TYR A 15 -49.21 12.45 -66.98
N VAL A 16 -49.18 11.15 -66.68
CA VAL A 16 -48.68 10.63 -65.39
C VAL A 16 -47.20 10.96 -65.21
N LEU A 17 -46.39 10.75 -66.25
CA LEU A 17 -44.95 11.01 -66.21
C LEU A 17 -44.62 12.50 -66.02
N ALA A 18 -45.41 13.40 -66.63
CA ALA A 18 -45.19 14.85 -66.51
C ALA A 18 -45.65 15.44 -65.17
N HIS A 19 -46.59 14.80 -64.47
CA HIS A 19 -47.21 15.33 -63.25
C HIS A 19 -46.82 14.57 -61.97
N THR A 20 -45.76 13.75 -62.02
CA THR A 20 -45.25 13.08 -60.82
C THR A 20 -44.35 14.04 -60.04
N GLU A 21 -44.81 14.44 -58.85
CA GLU A 21 -44.04 15.28 -57.93
C GLU A 21 -43.07 14.45 -57.09
N MET A 22 -41.96 15.08 -56.69
CA MET A 22 -40.94 14.45 -55.85
C MET A 22 -41.36 14.51 -54.38
N PRO A 23 -41.48 13.35 -53.70
CA PRO A 23 -41.84 13.33 -52.29
C PRO A 23 -40.80 13.98 -51.38
N THR A 24 -41.26 14.44 -50.22
CA THR A 24 -40.44 15.09 -49.18
C THR A 24 -40.19 14.22 -47.95
N THR A 25 -40.63 12.96 -47.99
CA THR A 25 -40.44 11.97 -46.91
C THR A 25 -39.99 10.64 -47.50
N LEU A 26 -39.29 9.82 -46.69
CA LEU A 26 -38.84 8.50 -47.14
C LEU A 26 -40.02 7.59 -47.51
N GLU A 27 -41.04 7.53 -46.66
CA GLU A 27 -42.26 6.74 -46.92
C GLU A 27 -42.97 7.22 -48.19
N GLY A 28 -43.01 8.53 -48.43
CA GLY A 28 -43.54 9.11 -49.66
C GLY A 28 -42.73 8.71 -50.89
N ALA A 29 -41.39 8.70 -50.79
CA ALA A 29 -40.49 8.29 -51.86
C ALA A 29 -40.64 6.80 -52.19
N GLU A 30 -40.72 5.94 -51.19
CA GLU A 30 -40.96 4.50 -51.37
C GLU A 30 -42.33 4.22 -51.99
N ALA A 31 -43.38 4.92 -51.55
CA ALA A 31 -44.70 4.82 -52.14
C ALA A 31 -44.73 5.29 -53.61
N ALA A 32 -44.00 6.37 -53.93
CA ALA A 32 -43.89 6.88 -55.30
C ALA A 32 -43.11 5.92 -56.21
N ILE A 33 -42.03 5.31 -55.72
CA ILE A 33 -41.28 4.26 -56.44
C ILE A 33 -42.21 3.08 -56.75
N LYS A 34 -42.92 2.56 -55.74
CA LYS A 34 -43.85 1.45 -55.92
C LYS A 34 -44.94 1.78 -56.95
N LYS A 35 -45.51 2.98 -56.87
CA LYS A 35 -46.51 3.45 -57.84
C LYS A 35 -45.93 3.55 -59.25
N GLN A 36 -44.66 3.95 -59.39
CA GLN A 36 -43.97 4.02 -60.67
C GLN A 36 -43.63 2.62 -61.22
N GLU A 37 -43.25 1.67 -60.38
CA GLU A 37 -43.02 0.27 -60.75
C GLU A 37 -44.32 -0.42 -61.19
N ASP A 38 -45.42 -0.18 -60.46
CA ASP A 38 -46.75 -0.63 -60.85
C ASP A 38 -47.16 -0.02 -62.20
N PHE A 39 -46.91 1.29 -62.41
CA PHE A 39 -47.16 1.97 -63.67
C PHE A 39 -46.33 1.35 -64.81
N MET A 40 -45.03 1.11 -64.63
CA MET A 40 -44.18 0.45 -65.63
C MET A 40 -44.65 -0.97 -65.95
N THR A 41 -45.10 -1.74 -64.96
CA THR A 41 -45.70 -3.07 -65.17
C THR A 41 -46.93 -2.98 -66.07
N THR A 42 -47.79 -1.96 -65.88
CA THR A 42 -48.92 -1.72 -66.80
C THR A 42 -48.49 -1.24 -68.19
N MET A 43 -47.35 -0.56 -68.32
CA MET A 43 -46.79 -0.19 -69.61
C MET A 43 -46.31 -1.43 -70.37
N ASP A 44 -45.56 -2.32 -69.71
CA ASP A 44 -45.06 -3.57 -70.28
C ASP A 44 -46.22 -4.50 -70.70
N ALA A 45 -47.28 -4.59 -69.89
CA ALA A 45 -48.49 -5.36 -70.24
C ALA A 45 -49.23 -4.81 -71.48
N ASN A 46 -49.03 -3.53 -71.81
CA ASN A 46 -49.60 -2.88 -73.00
C ASN A 46 -48.64 -2.88 -74.20
N GLU A 47 -47.38 -3.25 -74.01
CA GLU A 47 -46.33 -3.22 -75.04
C GLU A 47 -46.68 -4.11 -76.23
N GLU A 48 -47.07 -5.37 -76.00
CA GLU A 48 -47.45 -6.29 -77.09
C GLU A 48 -48.62 -5.74 -77.93
N LYS A 49 -49.57 -5.05 -77.29
CA LYS A 49 -50.72 -4.45 -77.99
C LYS A 49 -50.31 -3.23 -78.81
N ILE A 50 -49.40 -2.40 -78.30
CA ILE A 50 -48.88 -1.22 -79.00
C ILE A 50 -48.02 -1.67 -80.18
N ASN A 51 -47.07 -2.59 -79.95
CA ASN A 51 -46.23 -3.19 -80.98
C ASN A 51 -47.06 -3.90 -82.05
N GLY A 52 -48.08 -4.67 -81.66
CA GLY A 52 -49.00 -5.31 -82.59
C GLY A 52 -49.80 -4.32 -83.45
N VAL A 53 -50.16 -3.16 -82.91
CA VAL A 53 -50.83 -2.09 -83.68
C VAL A 53 -49.86 -1.39 -84.64
N VAL A 54 -48.61 -1.16 -84.23
CA VAL A 54 -47.56 -0.59 -85.07
C VAL A 54 -47.20 -1.55 -86.22
N GLU A 55 -47.00 -2.84 -85.93
CA GLU A 55 -46.73 -3.87 -86.94
C GLU A 55 -47.88 -4.06 -87.91
N ALA A 56 -49.12 -4.13 -87.41
CA ALA A 56 -50.30 -4.21 -88.27
C ALA A 56 -50.42 -2.97 -89.18
N GLY A 57 -50.11 -1.79 -88.66
CA GLY A 57 -50.03 -0.55 -89.45
C GLY A 57 -48.97 -0.62 -90.55
N ARG A 58 -47.77 -1.12 -90.24
CA ARG A 58 -46.68 -1.32 -91.21
C ARG A 58 -47.04 -2.35 -92.29
N ARG A 59 -47.68 -3.48 -91.92
CA ARG A 59 -48.14 -4.51 -92.87
C ARG A 59 -49.22 -3.97 -93.81
N LEU A 60 -50.24 -3.29 -93.27
CA LEU A 60 -51.30 -2.67 -94.07
C LEU A 60 -50.77 -1.64 -95.07
N ALA A 61 -49.71 -0.89 -94.72
CA ALA A 61 -49.05 0.02 -95.65
C ALA A 61 -48.24 -0.73 -96.73
N GLY A 62 -47.58 -1.85 -96.38
CA GLY A 62 -46.85 -2.71 -97.30
C GLY A 62 -47.74 -3.46 -98.31
N ASP A 63 -48.98 -3.77 -97.93
CA ASP A 63 -49.97 -4.48 -98.78
C ASP A 63 -50.68 -3.57 -99.81
N GLY A 64 -50.21 -2.32 -100.01
CA GLY A 64 -50.70 -1.42 -101.06
C GLY A 64 -51.95 -0.61 -100.70
N ASN A 65 -52.16 -0.30 -99.42
CA ASN A 65 -53.32 0.49 -98.97
C ASN A 65 -53.30 1.94 -99.50
N VAL A 66 -54.44 2.44 -99.94
CA VAL A 66 -54.64 3.80 -100.49
C VAL A 66 -54.24 4.93 -99.52
N ASN A 67 -54.18 4.65 -98.22
CA ASN A 67 -53.79 5.59 -97.17
C ASN A 67 -52.44 5.23 -96.51
N ALA A 68 -51.58 4.47 -97.19
CA ALA A 68 -50.32 3.95 -96.63
C ALA A 68 -49.46 5.01 -95.93
N GLU A 69 -49.31 6.21 -96.52
CA GLU A 69 -48.52 7.31 -95.96
C GLU A 69 -49.04 7.78 -94.58
N ARG A 70 -50.35 8.03 -94.48
CA ARG A 70 -51.00 8.43 -93.21
C ARG A 70 -50.99 7.32 -92.16
N ILE A 71 -51.06 6.05 -92.58
CA ILE A 71 -51.00 4.90 -91.68
C ILE A 71 -49.57 4.75 -91.11
N LEU A 72 -48.54 4.91 -91.95
CA LEU A 72 -47.14 4.87 -91.53
C LEU A 72 -46.79 6.02 -90.60
N GLU A 73 -47.22 7.24 -90.91
CA GLU A 73 -47.03 8.41 -90.04
C GLU A 73 -47.66 8.20 -88.66
N ARG A 74 -48.90 7.67 -88.63
CA ARG A 74 -49.59 7.38 -87.37
C ARG A 74 -48.94 6.25 -86.58
N ALA A 75 -48.46 5.20 -87.25
CA ALA A 75 -47.75 4.09 -86.61
C ALA A 75 -46.38 4.54 -86.06
N ALA A 76 -45.64 5.37 -86.81
CA ALA A 76 -44.37 5.94 -86.38
C ALA A 76 -44.55 6.91 -85.20
N SER A 77 -45.59 7.74 -85.21
CA SER A 77 -45.92 8.62 -84.07
C SER A 77 -46.26 7.84 -82.80
N ILE A 78 -47.00 6.73 -82.91
CA ILE A 78 -47.32 5.87 -81.76
C ILE A 78 -46.05 5.17 -81.23
N ASP A 79 -45.19 4.68 -82.12
CA ASP A 79 -43.91 4.03 -81.76
C ASP A 79 -42.94 5.01 -81.06
N ASP A 80 -42.76 6.22 -81.61
CA ASP A 80 -41.88 7.26 -81.04
C ASP A 80 -42.37 7.72 -79.66
N ARG A 81 -43.69 7.96 -79.52
CA ARG A 81 -44.28 8.33 -78.22
C ARG A 81 -44.15 7.21 -77.20
N HIS A 82 -44.34 5.96 -77.61
CA HIS A 82 -44.18 4.82 -76.70
C HIS A 82 -42.73 4.68 -76.21
N LYS A 83 -41.74 4.83 -77.10
CA LYS A 83 -40.31 4.82 -76.74
C LYS A 83 -39.94 5.96 -75.80
N LYS A 84 -40.34 7.19 -76.12
CA LYS A 84 -40.12 8.37 -75.26
C LYS A 84 -40.78 8.21 -73.89
N ASN A 85 -42.00 7.69 -73.83
CA ASN A 85 -42.66 7.41 -72.55
C ASN A 85 -41.92 6.36 -71.74
N ARG A 86 -41.37 5.33 -72.39
CA ARG A 86 -40.58 4.29 -71.70
C ARG A 86 -39.28 4.87 -71.15
N GLU A 87 -38.56 5.67 -71.93
CA GLU A 87 -37.35 6.38 -71.50
C GLU A 87 -37.65 7.31 -70.32
N ALA A 88 -38.69 8.15 -70.43
CA ALA A 88 -39.11 9.04 -69.36
C ALA A 88 -39.59 8.30 -68.10
N ALA A 89 -40.20 7.11 -68.25
CA ALA A 89 -40.61 6.28 -67.12
C ALA A 89 -39.42 5.69 -66.36
N VAL A 90 -38.38 5.25 -67.08
CA VAL A 90 -37.12 4.76 -66.49
C VAL A 90 -36.37 5.90 -65.82
N GLU A 91 -36.28 7.06 -66.47
CA GLU A 91 -35.62 8.25 -65.91
C GLU A 91 -36.35 8.77 -64.66
N LEU A 92 -37.68 8.75 -64.66
CA LEU A 92 -38.48 9.10 -63.48
C LEU A 92 -38.24 8.08 -62.34
N LEU A 93 -38.17 6.78 -62.64
CA LEU A 93 -37.85 5.77 -61.63
C LEU A 93 -36.46 5.97 -61.03
N MET A 94 -35.45 6.31 -61.85
CA MET A 94 -34.11 6.64 -61.36
C MET A 94 -34.14 7.85 -60.43
N ARG A 95 -34.76 8.97 -60.86
CA ARG A 95 -34.93 10.16 -60.02
C ARG A 95 -35.66 9.85 -58.71
N LEU A 96 -36.71 9.03 -58.72
CA LEU A 96 -37.43 8.63 -57.52
C LEU A 96 -36.56 7.81 -56.56
N LYS A 97 -35.72 6.91 -57.08
CA LYS A 97 -34.72 6.17 -56.27
C LYS A 97 -33.67 7.10 -55.69
N ASP A 98 -33.25 8.12 -56.44
CA ASP A 98 -32.32 9.14 -55.98
C ASP A 98 -32.90 10.01 -54.88
N ASN A 99 -34.17 10.41 -55.02
CA ASN A 99 -34.91 11.08 -53.97
C ASN A 99 -35.06 10.20 -52.73
N ARG A 100 -35.37 8.90 -52.86
CA ARG A 100 -35.43 7.98 -51.71
C ARG A 100 -34.12 7.96 -50.93
N ASP A 101 -32.97 7.87 -51.61
CA ASP A 101 -31.67 7.84 -50.94
C ASP A 101 -31.38 9.16 -50.21
N LEU A 102 -31.72 10.29 -50.82
CA LEU A 102 -31.65 11.59 -50.15
C LEU A 102 -32.59 11.66 -48.94
N GLN A 103 -33.84 11.20 -49.06
CA GLN A 103 -34.79 11.20 -47.94
C GLN A 103 -34.36 10.27 -46.81
N LYS A 104 -33.74 9.12 -47.13
CA LYS A 104 -33.18 8.21 -46.13
C LYS A 104 -32.05 8.89 -45.36
N PHE A 105 -31.13 9.54 -46.06
CA PHE A 105 -30.06 10.32 -45.45
C PHE A 105 -30.61 11.45 -44.56
N LEU A 106 -31.60 12.21 -45.05
CA LEU A 106 -32.22 13.30 -44.28
C LEU A 106 -32.92 12.80 -43.01
N GLN A 107 -33.57 11.64 -43.09
CA GLN A 107 -34.19 11.00 -41.92
C GLN A 107 -33.12 10.59 -40.91
N ASP A 108 -32.05 9.92 -41.34
CA ASP A 108 -30.95 9.51 -40.45
C ASP A 108 -30.30 10.73 -39.77
N CYS A 109 -30.13 11.83 -40.50
CA CYS A 109 -29.67 13.10 -39.93
C CYS A 109 -30.62 13.66 -38.86
N GLN A 110 -31.93 13.58 -39.11
CA GLN A 110 -32.96 14.06 -38.17
C GLN A 110 -33.00 13.21 -36.91
N GLU A 111 -32.89 11.88 -37.03
CA GLU A 111 -32.84 10.95 -35.90
C GLU A 111 -31.63 11.24 -35.00
N LEU A 112 -30.44 11.38 -35.58
CA LEU A 112 -29.25 11.75 -34.81
C LEU A 112 -29.37 13.15 -34.19
N SER A 113 -29.96 14.12 -34.91
CA SER A 113 -30.17 15.47 -34.37
C SER A 113 -31.12 15.47 -33.16
N LEU A 114 -32.19 14.68 -33.18
CA LEU A 114 -33.09 14.53 -32.05
C LEU A 114 -32.38 13.90 -30.85
N TRP A 115 -31.58 12.85 -31.10
CA TRP A 115 -30.78 12.20 -30.07
C TRP A 115 -29.75 13.17 -29.45
N ILE A 116 -29.02 13.95 -30.26
CA ILE A 116 -28.06 14.94 -29.76
C ILE A 116 -28.77 15.98 -28.88
N ASN A 117 -29.95 16.47 -29.31
CA ASN A 117 -30.70 17.45 -28.52
C ASN A 117 -31.21 16.88 -27.19
N GLU A 118 -31.66 15.62 -27.16
CA GLU A 118 -32.04 14.94 -25.92
C GLU A 118 -30.83 14.80 -24.97
N LYS A 119 -29.67 14.37 -25.49
CA LYS A 119 -28.44 14.25 -24.70
C LYS A 119 -27.91 15.61 -24.26
N MET A 120 -28.11 16.65 -25.05
CA MET A 120 -27.77 18.03 -24.71
C MET A 120 -28.52 18.50 -23.46
N LEU A 121 -29.80 18.16 -23.30
CA LEU A 121 -30.57 18.49 -22.09
C LEU A 121 -29.94 17.83 -20.86
N THR A 122 -29.48 16.58 -20.98
CA THR A 122 -28.79 15.86 -19.89
C THR A 122 -27.41 16.45 -19.59
N ALA A 123 -26.68 16.87 -20.63
CA ALA A 123 -25.38 17.52 -20.48
C ALA A 123 -25.51 18.91 -19.82
N GLN A 124 -26.53 19.69 -20.19
CA GLN A 124 -26.81 21.04 -19.67
C GLN A 124 -27.54 21.06 -18.34
N ASP A 125 -28.11 19.94 -17.91
CA ASP A 125 -28.71 19.86 -16.58
C ASP A 125 -27.61 20.15 -15.54
N MET A 126 -27.77 21.28 -14.84
CA MET A 126 -26.91 21.77 -13.77
C MET A 126 -27.62 21.74 -12.42
N THR A 127 -28.77 21.07 -12.28
CA THR A 127 -29.51 20.95 -11.00
C THR A 127 -28.79 20.14 -9.90
N TYR A 128 -27.47 20.02 -10.01
CA TYR A 128 -26.59 19.32 -9.09
C TYR A 128 -26.11 20.16 -7.90
N ASP A 129 -26.66 21.37 -7.69
CA ASP A 129 -26.29 22.29 -6.60
C ASP A 129 -26.40 21.71 -5.19
N GLU A 130 -27.04 20.54 -5.00
CA GLU A 130 -27.00 19.82 -3.72
C GLU A 130 -25.84 18.82 -3.67
N ALA A 131 -24.79 19.25 -2.96
CA ALA A 131 -23.43 18.68 -2.83
C ALA A 131 -23.30 17.25 -2.26
N ARG A 132 -24.38 16.53 -1.92
CA ARG A 132 -24.25 15.35 -1.03
C ARG A 132 -23.71 14.06 -1.65
N ASN A 133 -23.38 14.00 -2.95
CA ASN A 133 -22.91 12.77 -3.61
C ASN A 133 -22.08 13.07 -4.89
N LEU A 134 -21.05 13.90 -4.78
CA LEU A 134 -20.27 14.35 -5.93
C LEU A 134 -19.55 13.21 -6.65
N HIS A 135 -19.02 12.24 -5.90
CA HIS A 135 -18.39 11.03 -6.46
C HIS A 135 -19.35 10.19 -7.31
N SER A 136 -20.57 9.96 -6.82
CA SER A 136 -21.60 9.21 -7.57
C SER A 136 -22.03 9.95 -8.84
N LYS A 137 -22.05 11.28 -8.81
CA LYS A 137 -22.33 12.11 -10.00
C LYS A 137 -21.19 12.03 -11.01
N TRP A 138 -19.94 12.05 -10.55
CA TRP A 138 -18.77 11.85 -11.40
C TRP A 138 -18.81 10.51 -12.13
N LEU A 139 -19.10 9.41 -11.43
CA LEU A 139 -19.23 8.07 -12.03
C LEU A 139 -20.35 8.01 -13.08
N LYS A 140 -21.50 8.62 -12.80
CA LYS A 140 -22.60 8.70 -13.77
C LYS A 140 -22.22 9.51 -15.02
N HIS A 141 -21.51 10.62 -14.84
CA HIS A 141 -21.03 11.45 -15.95
C HIS A 141 -19.97 10.73 -16.78
N GLN A 142 -19.09 9.94 -16.14
CA GLN A 142 -18.14 9.09 -16.83
C GLN A 142 -18.83 8.03 -17.70
N ALA A 143 -19.91 7.42 -17.20
CA ALA A 143 -20.73 6.49 -17.98
C ALA A 143 -21.40 7.19 -19.17
N PHE A 144 -21.92 8.40 -18.97
CA PHE A 144 -22.47 9.23 -20.04
C PHE A 144 -21.43 9.56 -21.13
N MET A 145 -20.19 9.88 -20.75
CA MET A 145 -19.11 10.11 -21.74
C MET A 145 -18.76 8.86 -22.53
N ALA A 146 -18.75 7.68 -21.89
CA ALA A 146 -18.53 6.41 -22.58
C ALA A 146 -19.66 6.11 -23.57
N GLU A 147 -20.91 6.37 -23.19
CA GLU A 147 -22.06 6.29 -24.10
C GLU A 147 -21.88 7.24 -25.30
N LEU A 148 -21.43 8.48 -25.06
CA LEU A 148 -21.23 9.48 -26.11
C LEU A 148 -20.15 9.05 -27.11
N GLN A 149 -19.04 8.48 -26.62
CA GLN A 149 -17.97 7.95 -27.46
C GLN A 149 -18.43 6.74 -28.29
N SER A 150 -19.21 5.83 -27.70
CA SER A 150 -19.77 4.70 -28.45
C SER A 150 -20.72 5.15 -29.56
N ASN A 151 -21.45 6.25 -29.37
CA ASN A 151 -22.38 6.78 -30.37
C ASN A 151 -21.71 7.65 -31.44
N LYS A 152 -20.42 7.96 -31.31
CA LYS A 152 -19.65 8.69 -32.33
C LYS A 152 -19.62 7.93 -33.67
N GLU A 153 -19.65 6.60 -33.62
CA GLU A 153 -19.73 5.74 -34.80
C GLU A 153 -21.00 6.00 -35.63
N TRP A 154 -22.09 6.45 -35.01
CA TRP A 154 -23.32 6.82 -35.72
C TRP A 154 -23.12 8.07 -36.58
N LEU A 155 -22.46 9.11 -36.04
CA LEU A 155 -22.08 10.30 -36.80
C LEU A 155 -21.15 9.95 -37.96
N ASP A 156 -20.13 9.14 -37.70
CA ASP A 156 -19.16 8.70 -38.71
C ASP A 156 -19.84 7.91 -39.85
N LYS A 157 -20.84 7.09 -39.52
CA LYS A 157 -21.63 6.36 -40.51
C LYS A 157 -22.45 7.32 -41.38
N ILE A 158 -23.18 8.26 -40.79
CA ILE A 158 -23.97 9.26 -41.55
C ILE A 158 -23.05 10.10 -42.43
N GLN A 159 -21.87 10.47 -41.94
CA GLN A 159 -20.88 11.18 -42.74
C GLN A 159 -20.42 10.35 -43.94
N LYS A 160 -20.11 9.06 -43.73
CA LYS A 160 -19.73 8.14 -44.81
C LYS A 160 -20.84 8.00 -45.85
N ASP A 161 -22.07 7.76 -45.39
CA ASP A 161 -23.24 7.60 -46.27
C ASP A 161 -23.52 8.91 -47.05
N GLY A 162 -23.39 10.07 -46.41
CA GLY A 162 -23.48 11.38 -47.07
C GLY A 162 -22.40 11.60 -48.12
N THR A 163 -21.14 11.25 -47.83
CA THR A 163 -20.05 11.37 -48.82
C THR A 163 -20.25 10.45 -50.03
N LEU A 164 -20.77 9.23 -49.80
CA LEU A 164 -21.11 8.31 -50.87
C LEU A 164 -22.25 8.87 -51.73
N LEU A 165 -23.31 9.40 -51.09
CA LEU A 165 -24.45 9.99 -51.79
C LEU A 165 -24.04 11.16 -52.69
N VAL A 166 -23.13 12.03 -52.23
CA VAL A 166 -22.58 13.13 -53.03
C VAL A 166 -21.74 12.61 -54.20
N SER A 167 -20.99 11.52 -54.01
CA SER A 167 -20.15 10.94 -55.06
C SER A 167 -20.98 10.30 -56.19
N GLU A 168 -22.11 9.69 -55.84
CA GLU A 168 -23.03 9.09 -56.82
C GLU A 168 -23.93 10.16 -57.46
N LYS A 169 -24.30 11.21 -56.69
CA LYS A 169 -25.34 12.18 -57.05
C LYS A 169 -24.92 13.60 -56.70
N PRO A 170 -24.15 14.27 -57.58
CA PRO A 170 -23.60 15.62 -57.33
C PRO A 170 -24.65 16.70 -57.04
N GLU A 171 -25.86 16.55 -57.59
CA GLU A 171 -26.99 17.46 -57.35
C GLU A 171 -27.47 17.52 -55.89
N THR A 172 -27.15 16.52 -55.07
CA THR A 172 -27.49 16.48 -53.64
C THR A 172 -26.46 17.19 -52.75
N GLU A 173 -25.30 17.58 -53.31
CA GLU A 173 -24.13 18.08 -52.57
C GLU A 173 -24.45 19.24 -51.63
N ALA A 174 -25.20 20.23 -52.11
CA ALA A 174 -25.53 21.41 -51.32
C ALA A 174 -26.32 21.05 -50.04
N VAL A 175 -27.31 20.17 -50.18
CA VAL A 175 -28.17 19.75 -49.07
C VAL A 175 -27.40 18.85 -48.09
N VAL A 176 -26.64 17.89 -48.62
CA VAL A 176 -25.86 16.95 -47.79
C VAL A 176 -24.81 17.70 -46.97
N LYS A 177 -24.05 18.62 -47.59
CA LYS A 177 -23.03 19.40 -46.89
C LYS A 177 -23.61 20.27 -45.78
N ASP A 178 -24.73 20.95 -46.04
CA ASP A 178 -25.40 21.79 -45.03
C ASP A 178 -25.85 20.95 -43.83
N LYS A 179 -26.48 19.79 -44.08
CA LYS A 179 -26.93 18.89 -43.01
C LYS A 179 -25.79 18.27 -42.22
N LEU A 180 -24.71 17.83 -42.87
CA LEU A 180 -23.52 17.34 -42.18
C LEU A 180 -22.88 18.45 -41.35
N ALA A 181 -22.74 19.67 -41.87
CA ALA A 181 -22.16 20.79 -41.12
C ALA A 181 -22.99 21.12 -39.86
N SER A 182 -24.32 21.13 -39.97
CA SER A 182 -25.21 21.33 -38.84
C SER A 182 -25.06 20.24 -37.77
N LEU A 183 -25.01 18.97 -38.19
CA LEU A 183 -24.79 17.82 -37.29
C LEU A 183 -23.45 17.88 -36.56
N HIS A 184 -22.37 18.18 -37.28
CA HIS A 184 -21.04 18.34 -36.67
C HIS A 184 -21.03 19.45 -35.63
N SER A 185 -21.64 20.60 -35.94
CA SER A 185 -21.74 21.71 -34.98
C SER A 185 -22.52 21.33 -33.72
N LEU A 186 -23.62 20.60 -33.86
CA LEU A 186 -24.41 20.09 -32.72
C LEU A 186 -23.60 19.09 -31.89
N TRP A 187 -22.88 18.17 -32.54
CA TRP A 187 -22.03 17.19 -31.88
C TRP A 187 -20.86 17.83 -31.13
N GLU A 188 -20.11 18.73 -31.77
CA GLU A 188 -19.00 19.47 -31.14
C GLU A 188 -19.48 20.26 -29.93
N LYS A 189 -20.65 20.91 -30.03
CA LYS A 189 -21.25 21.63 -28.90
C LYS A 189 -21.59 20.68 -27.74
N LEU A 190 -22.13 19.50 -28.04
CA LEU A 190 -22.45 18.48 -27.04
C LEU A 190 -21.17 17.96 -26.37
N GLU A 191 -20.14 17.64 -27.16
CA GLU A 191 -18.85 17.16 -26.68
C GLU A 191 -18.17 18.21 -25.78
N SER A 192 -18.09 19.47 -26.22
CA SER A 192 -17.52 20.58 -25.45
C SER A 192 -18.30 20.86 -24.15
N THR A 193 -19.63 20.84 -24.17
CA THR A 193 -20.47 21.01 -22.97
C THR A 193 -20.24 19.87 -21.97
N THR A 194 -20.18 18.64 -22.48
CA THR A 194 -19.95 17.43 -21.66
C THR A 194 -18.55 17.43 -21.05
N GLN A 195 -17.54 17.86 -21.80
CA GLN A 195 -16.15 17.95 -21.33
C GLN A 195 -15.99 19.05 -20.27
N THR A 196 -16.63 20.20 -20.45
CA THR A 196 -16.62 21.29 -19.45
C THR A 196 -17.26 20.84 -18.14
N LYS A 197 -18.40 20.15 -18.22
CA LYS A 197 -19.06 19.57 -17.04
C LYS A 197 -18.21 18.48 -16.38
N ALA A 198 -17.51 17.67 -17.17
CA ALA A 198 -16.59 16.67 -16.65
C ALA A 198 -15.47 17.33 -15.83
N GLN A 199 -14.82 18.34 -16.38
CA GLN A 199 -13.75 19.07 -15.68
C GLN A 199 -14.27 19.67 -14.36
N GLY A 200 -15.41 20.37 -14.39
CA GLY A 200 -16.00 20.96 -13.17
C GLY A 200 -16.36 19.92 -12.10
N LEU A 201 -16.93 18.78 -12.48
CA LEU A 201 -17.23 17.69 -11.54
C LEU A 201 -15.96 17.05 -10.97
N PHE A 202 -14.93 16.87 -11.80
CA PHE A 202 -13.64 16.32 -11.39
C PHE A 202 -12.96 17.24 -10.37
N ASP A 203 -12.89 18.54 -10.66
CA ASP A 203 -12.24 19.54 -9.81
C ASP A 203 -12.97 19.69 -8.47
N ALA A 204 -14.29 19.75 -8.50
CA ALA A 204 -15.09 19.81 -7.29
C ALA A 204 -14.94 18.53 -6.45
N ASN A 205 -14.92 17.34 -7.07
CA ASN A 205 -14.71 16.07 -6.37
C ASN A 205 -13.31 15.99 -5.74
N LYS A 206 -12.29 16.49 -6.45
CA LYS A 206 -10.91 16.58 -5.95
C LYS A 206 -10.81 17.53 -4.76
N ALA A 207 -11.48 18.69 -4.81
CA ALA A 207 -11.52 19.65 -3.70
C ALA A 207 -12.28 19.11 -2.47
N GLU A 208 -13.36 18.36 -2.67
CA GLU A 208 -14.10 17.70 -1.58
C GLU A 208 -13.25 16.63 -0.90
N LEU A 209 -12.58 15.76 -1.67
CA LEU A 209 -11.66 14.75 -1.12
C LEU A 209 -10.52 15.39 -0.32
N PHE A 210 -9.92 16.46 -0.85
CA PHE A 210 -8.88 17.20 -0.14
C PHE A 210 -9.38 17.77 1.20
N THR A 211 -10.57 18.37 1.16
CA THR A 211 -11.23 18.93 2.35
C THR A 211 -11.50 17.86 3.40
N GLN A 212 -11.96 16.69 2.98
CA GLN A 212 -12.18 15.54 3.84
C GLN A 212 -10.86 15.04 4.45
N SER A 213 -9.80 14.91 3.64
CA SER A 213 -8.47 14.52 4.14
C SER A 213 -7.93 15.49 5.20
N CYS A 214 -8.09 16.80 5.00
CA CYS A 214 -7.70 17.79 6.00
C CYS A 214 -8.52 17.66 7.30
N ALA A 215 -9.83 17.43 7.21
CA ALA A 215 -10.69 17.25 8.37
C ALA A 215 -10.34 15.98 9.15
N ASP A 216 -10.04 14.88 8.45
CA ASP A 216 -9.64 13.61 9.06
C ASP A 216 -8.29 13.73 9.78
N LEU A 217 -7.31 14.43 9.18
CA LEU A 217 -6.04 14.74 9.83
C LEU A 217 -6.23 15.64 11.05
N ASP A 218 -7.06 16.68 10.96
CA ASP A 218 -7.33 17.59 12.08
C ASP A 218 -7.95 16.85 13.28
N LYS A 219 -8.92 15.97 13.01
CA LYS A 219 -9.53 15.12 14.03
C LYS A 219 -8.52 14.15 14.66
N TRP A 220 -7.66 13.55 13.85
CA TRP A 220 -6.61 12.67 14.35
C TRP A 220 -5.58 13.46 15.20
N LEU A 221 -5.18 14.66 14.77
CA LEU A 221 -4.29 15.54 15.52
C LEU A 221 -4.86 15.91 16.89
N GLY A 222 -6.15 16.24 16.97
CA GLY A 222 -6.81 16.50 18.26
C GLY A 222 -6.83 15.27 19.18
N SER A 223 -6.97 14.07 18.62
CA SER A 223 -6.87 12.83 19.40
C SER A 223 -5.44 12.55 19.88
N LEU A 224 -4.43 12.81 19.02
CA LEU A 224 -3.02 12.69 19.39
C LEU A 224 -2.66 13.68 20.51
N GLU A 225 -3.08 14.94 20.37
CA GLU A 225 -2.89 16.00 21.37
C GLU A 225 -3.45 15.58 22.74
N GLY A 226 -4.69 15.05 22.78
CA GLY A 226 -5.27 14.53 24.01
C GLY A 226 -4.51 13.35 24.62
N GLN A 227 -3.87 12.51 23.80
CA GLN A 227 -3.08 11.38 24.29
C GLN A 227 -1.71 11.78 24.84
N ILE A 228 -1.10 12.84 24.31
CA ILE A 228 0.23 13.32 24.73
C ILE A 228 0.17 14.31 25.89
N GLN A 229 -1.00 14.88 26.19
CA GLN A 229 -1.20 15.82 27.31
C GLN A 229 -1.15 15.14 28.70
N SER A 230 -1.14 13.81 28.75
CA SER A 230 -1.06 13.06 30.01
C SER A 230 0.34 13.14 30.64
N ASP A 231 0.40 13.66 31.87
CA ASP A 231 1.58 13.65 32.75
C ASP A 231 1.80 12.31 33.49
N ASP A 232 1.22 11.21 33.00
CA ASP A 232 1.49 9.87 33.53
C ASP A 232 2.80 9.33 32.90
N TYR A 233 3.83 9.23 33.72
CA TYR A 233 5.14 8.69 33.35
C TYR A 233 5.40 7.29 33.93
N GLY A 234 4.36 6.62 34.42
CA GLY A 234 4.40 5.31 35.06
C GLY A 234 4.90 5.35 36.51
N LYS A 235 4.56 4.29 37.26
CA LYS A 235 4.82 4.17 38.71
C LYS A 235 5.83 3.07 39.05
N ASP A 236 6.15 2.22 38.09
CA ASP A 236 7.05 1.08 38.19
C ASP A 236 7.63 0.75 36.81
N LEU A 237 8.71 -0.02 36.77
CA LEU A 237 9.41 -0.34 35.52
C LEU A 237 8.48 -0.98 34.46
N THR A 238 7.50 -1.77 34.89
CA THR A 238 6.54 -2.42 34.00
C THR A 238 5.61 -1.41 33.34
N SER A 239 5.01 -0.51 34.12
CA SER A 239 4.10 0.52 33.63
C SER A 239 4.82 1.53 32.72
N VAL A 240 6.04 1.96 33.06
CA VAL A 240 6.83 2.84 32.18
C VAL A 240 7.13 2.16 30.84
N ASN A 241 7.53 0.89 30.85
CA ASN A 241 7.80 0.14 29.61
C ASN A 241 6.55 -0.03 28.75
N ILE A 242 5.37 -0.21 29.35
CA ILE A 242 4.09 -0.23 28.63
C ILE A 242 3.81 1.13 27.98
N LEU A 243 4.01 2.23 28.73
CA LEU A 243 3.83 3.59 28.21
C LEU A 243 4.82 3.92 27.09
N LEU A 244 6.09 3.52 27.20
CA LEU A 244 7.09 3.66 26.13
C LEU A 244 6.70 2.89 24.87
N LYS A 245 6.15 1.67 25.00
CA LYS A 245 5.62 0.94 23.84
C LYS A 245 4.45 1.67 23.18
N LYS A 246 3.54 2.25 23.97
CA LYS A 246 2.45 3.07 23.45
C LYS A 246 2.98 4.32 22.75
N GLN A 247 3.95 5.02 23.36
CA GLN A 247 4.63 6.17 22.77
C GLN A 247 5.28 5.84 21.43
N GLN A 248 6.01 4.72 21.34
CA GLN A 248 6.61 4.25 20.08
C GLN A 248 5.55 3.99 19.00
N MET A 249 4.41 3.40 19.37
CA MET A 249 3.31 3.19 18.43
C MET A 249 2.74 4.52 17.91
N LEU A 250 2.62 5.53 18.78
CA LEU A 250 2.18 6.87 18.38
C LEU A 250 3.20 7.55 17.45
N GLU A 251 4.49 7.45 17.75
CA GLU A 251 5.56 7.98 16.89
C GLU A 251 5.54 7.33 15.50
N ASN A 252 5.36 6.01 15.43
CA ASN A 252 5.22 5.32 14.14
C ASN A 252 3.99 5.79 13.35
N GLN A 253 2.86 6.07 14.02
CA GLN A 253 1.68 6.62 13.37
C GLN A 253 1.93 8.04 12.85
N VAL A 254 2.64 8.87 13.63
CA VAL A 254 3.05 10.23 13.24
C VAL A 254 3.91 10.17 11.98
N ASP A 255 4.88 9.25 11.89
CA ASP A 255 5.72 9.09 10.69
C ASP A 255 4.91 8.70 9.43
N VAL A 256 3.86 7.88 9.59
CA VAL A 256 2.94 7.57 8.48
C VAL A 256 2.16 8.82 8.07
N ARG A 257 1.56 9.53 9.03
CA ARG A 257 0.73 10.72 8.77
C ARG A 257 1.55 11.91 8.25
N GLN A 258 2.83 12.00 8.59
CA GLN A 258 3.73 13.02 8.04
C GLN A 258 3.83 12.93 6.52
N ARG A 259 3.78 11.72 5.94
CA ARG A 259 3.75 11.53 4.48
C ARG A 259 2.46 12.06 3.86
N GLU A 260 1.32 11.81 4.50
CA GLU A 260 0.02 12.33 4.06
C GLU A 260 -0.02 13.86 4.09
N VAL A 261 0.54 14.50 5.13
CA VAL A 261 0.65 15.97 5.23
C VAL A 261 1.50 16.54 4.10
N VAL A 262 2.61 15.88 3.73
CA VAL A 262 3.44 16.28 2.59
C VAL A 262 2.69 16.09 1.26
N GLU A 263 1.93 15.00 1.13
CA GLU A 263 1.14 14.76 -0.07
C GLU A 263 0.08 15.85 -0.28
N LEU A 264 -0.58 16.32 0.79
CA LEU A 264 -1.51 17.45 0.71
C LEU A 264 -0.87 18.71 0.13
N GLN A 265 0.41 18.98 0.40
CA GLN A 265 1.11 20.10 -0.23
C GLN A 265 1.21 19.94 -1.75
N SER A 266 1.44 18.73 -2.22
CA SER A 266 1.48 18.44 -3.66
C SER A 266 0.09 18.54 -4.31
N GLN A 267 -0.96 18.11 -3.60
CA GLN A 267 -2.33 18.16 -4.08
C GLN A 267 -2.84 19.61 -4.23
N VAL A 268 -2.48 20.52 -3.31
CA VAL A 268 -2.83 21.96 -3.44
C VAL A 268 -2.13 22.59 -4.64
N LYS A 269 -0.84 22.29 -4.88
CA LYS A 269 -0.13 22.80 -6.07
C LYS A 269 -0.80 22.37 -7.37
N ALA A 270 -1.34 21.15 -7.40
CA ALA A 270 -2.10 20.62 -8.53
C ALA A 270 -3.54 21.14 -8.61
N LEU A 271 -4.06 21.83 -7.58
CA LEU A 271 -5.37 22.49 -7.58
C LEU A 271 -5.26 23.98 -7.97
N GLY A 272 -4.18 24.65 -7.54
CA GLY A 272 -3.94 26.08 -7.76
C GLY A 272 -3.70 26.51 -9.20
N GLN A 273 -3.60 25.56 -10.14
CA GLN A 273 -3.58 25.87 -11.58
C GLN A 273 -4.99 26.01 -12.18
N GLU A 274 -6.05 25.56 -11.50
CA GLU A 274 -7.36 25.33 -12.13
C GLU A 274 -8.58 25.86 -11.33
N VAL A 275 -8.49 26.13 -10.02
CA VAL A 275 -9.66 26.45 -9.16
C VAL A 275 -9.60 27.85 -8.50
N LYS A 276 -10.73 28.58 -8.48
CA LYS A 276 -10.87 29.92 -7.88
C LYS A 276 -10.78 29.96 -6.34
N ASP A 277 -11.13 28.86 -5.65
CA ASP A 277 -11.17 28.77 -4.17
C ASP A 277 -9.90 28.14 -3.56
N THR A 278 -8.79 28.18 -4.29
CA THR A 278 -7.51 27.56 -3.85
C THR A 278 -7.00 28.14 -2.52
N ASP A 279 -7.26 29.41 -2.25
CA ASP A 279 -6.77 30.10 -1.05
C ASP A 279 -7.40 29.58 0.26
N GLU A 280 -8.70 29.25 0.26
CA GLU A 280 -9.38 28.68 1.44
C GLU A 280 -8.89 27.26 1.73
N VAL A 281 -8.73 26.47 0.67
CA VAL A 281 -8.24 25.09 0.72
C VAL A 281 -6.78 25.05 1.21
N ASP A 282 -5.93 25.95 0.71
CA ASP A 282 -4.55 26.09 1.19
C ASP A 282 -4.50 26.58 2.64
N GLY A 283 -5.38 27.49 3.04
CA GLY A 283 -5.50 27.94 4.43
C GLY A 283 -5.75 26.78 5.40
N ARG A 284 -6.67 25.85 5.05
CA ARG A 284 -6.93 24.65 5.86
C ARG A 284 -5.73 23.72 5.95
N ARG A 285 -5.01 23.53 4.84
CA ARG A 285 -3.75 22.77 4.80
C ARG A 285 -2.72 23.36 5.77
N GLN A 286 -2.51 24.68 5.73
CA GLN A 286 -1.56 25.37 6.58
C GLN A 286 -1.90 25.22 8.07
N VAL A 287 -3.19 25.24 8.43
CA VAL A 287 -3.63 25.00 9.81
C VAL A 287 -3.28 23.59 10.27
N VAL A 288 -3.58 22.57 9.46
CA VAL A 288 -3.25 21.16 9.77
C VAL A 288 -1.74 20.97 9.88
N GLU A 289 -0.97 21.52 8.95
CA GLU A 289 0.50 21.44 8.97
C GLU A 289 1.09 22.12 10.21
N LYS A 290 0.61 23.31 10.56
CA LYS A 290 1.07 24.04 11.75
C LYS A 290 0.75 23.29 13.03
N LYS A 291 -0.46 22.71 13.14
CA LYS A 291 -0.83 21.85 14.28
C LYS A 291 0.07 20.61 14.35
N PHE A 292 0.29 19.94 13.22
CA PHE A 292 1.18 18.77 13.13
C PHE A 292 2.59 19.10 13.64
N GLN A 293 3.21 20.16 13.12
CA GLN A 293 4.53 20.62 13.56
C GLN A 293 4.55 20.99 15.05
N GLY A 294 3.48 21.61 15.55
CA GLY A 294 3.33 21.96 16.96
C GLY A 294 3.30 20.77 17.91
N LEU A 295 2.87 19.58 17.46
CA LEU A 295 2.80 18.37 18.29
C LEU A 295 4.09 17.54 18.31
N LEU A 296 5.03 17.78 17.39
CA LEU A 296 6.28 17.01 17.34
C LEU A 296 7.14 17.20 18.59
N GLU A 297 7.27 18.44 19.07
CA GLU A 297 8.09 18.75 20.24
C GLU A 297 7.46 18.22 21.54
N PRO A 298 6.16 18.42 21.82
CA PRO A 298 5.47 17.76 22.94
C PRO A 298 5.60 16.23 22.93
N LEU A 299 5.50 15.60 21.75
CA LEU A 299 5.66 14.15 21.61
C LEU A 299 7.08 13.70 22.00
N ARG A 300 8.12 14.38 21.49
CA ARG A 300 9.53 14.12 21.86
C ARG A 300 9.77 14.34 23.35
N ARG A 301 9.28 15.45 23.90
CA ARG A 301 9.43 15.79 25.31
C ARG A 301 8.81 14.72 26.21
N ARG A 302 7.62 14.20 25.85
CA ARG A 302 6.98 13.11 26.59
C ARG A 302 7.80 11.83 26.55
N ARG A 303 8.35 11.46 25.39
CA ARG A 303 9.28 10.31 25.27
C ARG A 303 10.48 10.49 26.19
N ASP A 304 11.08 11.67 26.21
CA ASP A 304 12.26 11.93 27.03
C ASP A 304 11.95 11.84 28.53
N PHE A 305 10.77 12.32 28.98
CA PHE A 305 10.31 12.12 30.35
C PHE A 305 10.02 10.65 30.70
N LEU A 306 9.40 9.90 29.78
CA LEU A 306 9.17 8.46 29.97
C LEU A 306 10.50 7.69 30.06
N MET A 307 11.49 8.04 29.23
CA MET A 307 12.83 7.46 29.29
C MET A 307 13.51 7.79 30.62
N ALA A 308 13.47 9.05 31.06
CA ALA A 308 14.02 9.45 32.36
C ALA A 308 13.35 8.69 33.54
N SER A 309 12.01 8.54 33.50
CA SER A 309 11.27 7.74 34.47
C SER A 309 11.73 6.28 34.47
N ARG A 310 11.91 5.68 33.27
CA ARG A 310 12.40 4.31 33.13
C ARG A 310 13.78 4.15 33.76
N GLU A 311 14.70 5.08 33.49
CA GLU A 311 16.06 5.04 34.03
C GLU A 311 16.05 5.12 35.55
N VAL A 312 15.20 5.96 36.16
CA VAL A 312 15.06 6.02 37.63
C VAL A 312 14.54 4.69 38.19
N HIS A 313 13.53 4.08 37.58
CA HIS A 313 13.01 2.79 38.04
C HIS A 313 14.00 1.64 37.85
N GLN A 314 14.73 1.62 36.73
CA GLN A 314 15.78 0.63 36.49
C GLN A 314 16.91 0.78 37.50
N PHE A 315 17.35 2.02 37.73
CA PHE A 315 18.36 2.33 38.74
C PHE A 315 17.96 1.84 40.13
N ASN A 316 16.73 2.12 40.58
CA ASN A 316 16.25 1.66 41.88
C ASN A 316 16.26 0.12 42.00
N ARG A 317 15.92 -0.58 40.92
CA ARG A 317 15.99 -2.05 40.86
C ARG A 317 17.43 -2.55 40.92
N ASP A 318 18.34 -1.93 40.18
CA ASP A 318 19.76 -2.31 40.19
C ASP A 318 20.37 -2.15 41.60
N VAL A 319 20.03 -1.05 42.30
CA VAL A 319 20.45 -0.84 43.69
C VAL A 319 19.87 -1.91 44.62
N GLU A 320 18.58 -2.23 44.50
CA GLU A 320 17.94 -3.26 45.34
C GLU A 320 18.54 -4.65 45.10
N ASP A 321 18.80 -5.02 43.84
CA ASP A 321 19.41 -6.30 43.47
C ASP A 321 20.81 -6.45 44.10
N GLU A 322 21.63 -5.39 44.07
CA GLU A 322 22.96 -5.41 44.68
C GLU A 322 22.92 -5.41 46.21
N ILE A 323 21.98 -4.68 46.83
CA ILE A 323 21.74 -4.75 48.28
C ILE A 323 21.36 -6.18 48.68
N LEU A 324 20.41 -6.78 47.98
CA LEU A 324 19.95 -8.14 48.25
C LEU A 324 21.10 -9.15 48.09
N TRP A 325 21.87 -9.05 47.01
CA TRP A 325 23.03 -9.92 46.80
C TRP A 325 24.05 -9.80 47.93
N ALA A 326 24.39 -8.58 48.34
CA ALA A 326 25.33 -8.36 49.44
C ALA A 326 24.79 -8.93 50.77
N GLN A 327 23.49 -8.78 51.03
CA GLN A 327 22.83 -9.36 52.20
C GLN A 327 22.82 -10.90 52.18
N GLU A 328 22.54 -11.53 51.04
CA GLU A 328 22.54 -12.98 50.87
C GLU A 328 23.94 -13.60 51.05
N ARG A 329 24.99 -12.91 50.61
CA ARG A 329 26.38 -13.37 50.72
C ARG A 329 27.04 -13.03 52.06
N MET A 330 26.50 -12.06 52.80
CA MET A 330 27.02 -11.63 54.11
C MET A 330 27.26 -12.79 55.09
N PRO A 331 26.35 -13.78 55.28
CA PRO A 331 26.57 -14.88 56.21
C PRO A 331 27.81 -15.73 55.89
N VAL A 332 28.14 -15.87 54.60
CA VAL A 332 29.33 -16.61 54.17
C VAL A 332 30.59 -15.84 54.51
N ALA A 333 30.59 -14.51 54.32
CA ALA A 333 31.69 -13.63 54.67
C ALA A 333 31.92 -13.59 56.20
N THR A 334 30.86 -13.48 56.99
CA THR A 334 30.93 -13.37 58.45
C THR A 334 31.13 -14.71 59.17
N SER A 335 31.09 -15.84 58.46
CA SER A 335 31.25 -17.15 59.08
C SER A 335 32.57 -17.24 59.84
N THR A 336 32.51 -17.85 61.02
CA THR A 336 33.65 -18.14 61.90
C THR A 336 34.00 -19.62 61.91
N GLU A 337 33.55 -20.40 60.92
CA GLU A 337 33.94 -21.80 60.78
C GLU A 337 35.25 -21.92 59.98
N HIS A 338 36.21 -22.70 60.50
CA HIS A 338 37.55 -22.87 59.91
C HIS A 338 37.89 -24.29 59.50
N GLY A 339 37.03 -25.28 59.80
CA GLY A 339 37.31 -26.70 59.54
C GLY A 339 38.05 -27.37 60.70
N HIS A 340 38.06 -28.71 60.70
CA HIS A 340 38.63 -29.53 61.78
C HIS A 340 39.77 -30.43 61.31
N ASN A 341 40.09 -30.39 60.01
CA ASN A 341 41.21 -31.11 59.40
C ASN A 341 41.68 -30.35 58.15
N LEU A 342 42.88 -30.67 57.65
CA LEU A 342 43.49 -29.99 56.50
C LEU A 342 42.56 -29.91 55.27
N GLN A 343 41.88 -31.02 54.94
CA GLN A 343 40.98 -31.09 53.78
C GLN A 343 39.78 -30.12 53.90
N THR A 344 39.17 -30.04 55.08
CA THR A 344 38.02 -29.14 55.32
C THR A 344 38.44 -27.68 55.32
N VAL A 345 39.62 -27.33 55.84
CA VAL A 345 40.14 -25.95 55.77
C VAL A 345 40.42 -25.56 54.32
N GLN A 346 41.09 -26.41 53.54
CA GLN A 346 41.35 -26.18 52.12
C GLN A 346 40.07 -25.98 51.31
N LEU A 347 39.01 -26.73 51.61
CA LEU A 347 37.70 -26.53 50.99
C LEU A 347 37.10 -25.16 51.35
N LEU A 348 37.17 -24.75 52.61
CA LEU A 348 36.67 -23.45 53.06
C LEU A 348 37.46 -22.28 52.46
N ILE A 349 38.78 -22.42 52.30
CA ILE A 349 39.63 -21.46 51.56
C ILE A 349 39.12 -21.32 50.13
N LYS A 350 38.92 -22.44 49.41
CA LYS A 350 38.38 -22.39 48.04
C LYS A 350 37.02 -21.70 47.98
N LYS A 351 36.12 -21.95 48.93
CA LYS A 351 34.82 -21.26 49.01
C LYS A 351 34.97 -19.75 49.25
N ASN A 352 35.87 -19.33 50.14
CA ASN A 352 36.15 -17.91 50.39
C ASN A 352 36.78 -17.23 49.16
N GLN A 353 37.71 -17.90 48.46
CA GLN A 353 38.26 -17.42 47.19
C GLN A 353 37.19 -17.28 46.10
N THR A 354 36.22 -18.20 46.03
CA THR A 354 35.06 -18.05 45.14
C THR A 354 34.28 -16.79 45.49
N LEU A 355 34.00 -16.54 46.77
CA LEU A 355 33.32 -15.31 47.20
C LEU A 355 34.13 -14.04 46.87
N GLN A 356 35.46 -14.05 47.04
CA GLN A 356 36.32 -12.93 46.62
C GLN A 356 36.21 -12.64 45.12
N LYS A 357 36.16 -13.69 44.29
CA LYS A 357 35.94 -13.56 42.84
C LYS A 357 34.54 -13.04 42.50
N GLU A 358 33.51 -13.50 43.22
CA GLU A 358 32.15 -12.97 43.06
C GLU A 358 32.10 -11.46 43.39
N ILE A 359 32.69 -11.03 44.52
CA ILE A 359 32.79 -9.61 44.89
C ILE A 359 33.54 -8.81 43.81
N GLN A 360 34.66 -9.33 43.29
CA GLN A 360 35.39 -8.70 42.20
C GLN A 360 34.54 -8.57 40.93
N GLY A 361 33.73 -9.58 40.62
CA GLY A 361 32.82 -9.57 39.47
C GLY A 361 31.67 -8.57 39.59
N HIS A 362 31.21 -8.28 40.81
CA HIS A 362 30.17 -7.29 41.09
C HIS A 362 30.70 -5.84 41.18
N GLN A 363 32.02 -5.64 41.37
CA GLN A 363 32.64 -4.32 41.47
C GLN A 363 32.27 -3.37 40.30
N PRO A 364 32.29 -3.79 39.02
CA PRO A 364 31.88 -2.90 37.92
C PRO A 364 30.42 -2.45 38.01
N ARG A 365 29.51 -3.32 38.48
CA ARG A 365 28.08 -2.98 38.65
C ARG A 365 27.88 -2.01 39.81
N TYR A 366 28.61 -2.20 40.90
CA TYR A 366 28.67 -1.25 42.01
C TYR A 366 29.16 0.13 41.53
N ASP A 367 30.29 0.19 40.82
CA ASP A 367 30.88 1.44 40.33
C ASP A 367 29.93 2.17 39.36
N ASP A 368 29.29 1.43 38.43
CA ASP A 368 28.30 1.96 37.50
C ASP A 368 27.06 2.53 38.21
N ILE A 369 26.55 1.87 39.25
CA ILE A 369 25.46 2.41 40.09
C ILE A 369 25.87 3.75 40.71
N PHE A 370 27.09 3.86 41.25
CA PHE A 370 27.55 5.12 41.84
C PHE A 370 27.79 6.22 40.79
N GLU A 371 28.27 5.88 39.60
CA GLU A 371 28.40 6.84 38.50
C GLU A 371 27.02 7.36 38.05
N ARG A 372 26.07 6.44 37.78
CA ARG A 372 24.69 6.79 37.39
C ARG A 372 23.95 7.57 38.47
N SER A 373 24.26 7.33 39.75
CA SER A 373 23.67 8.07 40.86
C SER A 373 23.92 9.58 40.78
N GLN A 374 25.07 10.01 40.23
CA GLN A 374 25.37 11.43 40.06
C GLN A 374 24.41 12.12 39.09
N GLN A 375 23.90 11.38 38.10
CA GLN A 375 22.96 11.89 37.11
C GLN A 375 21.54 11.93 37.70
N VAL A 376 21.14 10.87 38.41
CA VAL A 376 19.83 10.74 39.04
C VAL A 376 19.64 11.75 40.18
N LEU A 377 20.69 12.02 40.96
CA LEU A 377 20.65 12.93 42.11
C LEU A 377 20.80 14.43 41.76
N ARG A 378 21.17 14.78 40.51
CA ARG A 378 21.22 16.17 40.04
C ARG A 378 19.84 16.81 39.88
N ALA A 379 18.78 16.01 39.77
CA ALA A 379 17.42 16.50 39.74
C ALA A 379 16.94 16.78 41.17
N GLY A 380 16.58 18.02 41.49
CA GLY A 380 16.01 18.46 42.78
C GLY A 380 14.59 17.92 43.05
N SER A 381 14.34 16.66 42.71
CA SER A 381 13.06 15.96 42.85
C SER A 381 12.89 15.45 44.29
N PRO A 382 11.65 15.43 44.83
CA PRO A 382 11.32 14.78 46.11
C PRO A 382 11.74 13.30 46.22
N THR A 383 12.04 12.66 45.09
CA THR A 383 12.56 11.28 45.02
C THR A 383 14.05 11.13 45.33
N ALA A 384 14.79 12.23 45.50
CA ALA A 384 16.24 12.17 45.70
C ALA A 384 16.65 11.62 47.09
N GLU A 385 15.89 11.89 48.14
CA GLU A 385 16.25 11.50 49.51
C GLU A 385 16.16 9.98 49.75
N PRO A 386 15.08 9.27 49.35
CA PRO A 386 15.04 7.81 49.43
C PRO A 386 16.18 7.12 48.65
N ILE A 387 16.56 7.69 47.50
CA ILE A 387 17.66 7.18 46.68
C ILE A 387 19.01 7.34 47.40
N ARG A 388 19.26 8.48 48.04
CA ARG A 388 20.47 8.70 48.85
C ARG A 388 20.58 7.68 49.99
N GLN A 389 19.47 7.39 50.67
CA GLN A 389 19.45 6.43 51.77
C GLN A 389 19.82 5.01 51.28
N ARG A 390 19.23 4.56 50.17
CA ARG A 390 19.56 3.25 49.57
C ARG A 390 21.00 3.16 49.07
N LEU A 391 21.54 4.23 48.49
CA LEU A 391 22.95 4.27 48.10
C LEU A 391 23.89 4.19 49.31
N SER A 392 23.56 4.88 50.40
CA SER A 392 24.32 4.78 51.66
C SER A 392 24.26 3.37 52.25
N GLU A 393 23.11 2.70 52.18
CA GLU A 393 22.95 1.31 52.59
C GLU A 393 23.83 0.38 51.76
N LEU A 394 23.76 0.49 50.42
CA LEU A 394 24.59 -0.28 49.51
C LEU A 394 26.08 -0.06 49.77
N GLN A 395 26.52 1.19 49.95
CA GLN A 395 27.92 1.51 50.28
C GLN A 395 28.37 0.80 51.57
N ALA A 396 27.59 0.91 52.64
CA ALA A 396 27.93 0.30 53.92
C ALA A 396 27.98 -1.23 53.84
N LEU A 397 27.04 -1.85 53.12
CA LEU A 397 27.04 -3.31 52.90
C LEU A 397 28.23 -3.76 52.06
N TRP A 398 28.56 -3.01 51.02
CA TRP A 398 29.68 -3.31 50.12
C TRP A 398 31.04 -3.25 50.84
N GLU A 399 31.28 -2.19 51.61
CA GLU A 399 32.49 -2.07 52.43
C GLU A 399 32.58 -3.20 53.47
N ARG A 400 31.44 -3.54 54.09
CA ARG A 400 31.37 -4.61 55.09
C ARG A 400 31.66 -5.99 54.50
N ILE A 401 31.01 -6.37 53.39
CA ILE A 401 31.22 -7.71 52.81
C ILE A 401 32.67 -7.90 52.34
N ARG A 402 33.28 -6.86 51.76
CA ARG A 402 34.69 -6.87 51.36
C ARG A 402 35.61 -7.07 52.56
N LYS A 403 35.40 -6.31 53.64
CA LYS A 403 36.18 -6.42 54.88
C LYS A 403 36.03 -7.79 55.54
N GLU A 404 34.81 -8.29 55.68
CA GLU A 404 34.56 -9.57 56.35
C GLU A 404 35.10 -10.76 55.54
N THR A 405 35.03 -10.68 54.21
CA THR A 405 35.61 -11.71 53.33
C THR A 405 37.13 -11.78 53.50
N GLU A 406 37.80 -10.63 53.60
CA GLU A 406 39.24 -10.54 53.85
C GLU A 406 39.62 -11.04 55.24
N ASN A 407 38.88 -10.61 56.27
CA ASN A 407 39.07 -11.11 57.64
C ASN A 407 38.94 -12.64 57.68
N ARG A 408 37.94 -13.19 57.00
CA ARG A 408 37.74 -14.64 56.91
C ARG A 408 38.87 -15.33 56.15
N HIS A 409 39.42 -14.71 55.11
CA HIS A 409 40.58 -15.22 54.41
C HIS A 409 41.79 -15.38 55.34
N SER A 410 42.13 -14.33 56.10
CA SER A 410 43.22 -14.36 57.10
C SER A 410 43.02 -15.49 58.11
N ARG A 411 41.83 -15.57 58.72
CA ARG A 411 41.56 -16.63 59.72
C ARG A 411 41.64 -18.05 59.13
N LEU A 412 41.24 -18.23 57.88
CA LEU A 412 41.34 -19.53 57.20
C LEU A 412 42.79 -19.88 56.85
N SER A 413 43.62 -18.89 56.52
CA SER A 413 45.06 -19.07 56.30
C SER A 413 45.75 -19.53 57.58
N GLU A 414 45.49 -18.85 58.71
CA GLU A 414 46.01 -19.23 60.03
C GLU A 414 45.57 -20.66 60.41
N ALA A 415 44.30 -21.00 60.20
CA ALA A 415 43.79 -22.34 60.45
C ALA A 415 44.43 -23.40 59.53
N HIS A 416 44.76 -23.04 58.30
CA HIS A 416 45.42 -23.93 57.35
C HIS A 416 46.85 -24.22 57.78
N GLU A 417 47.61 -23.20 58.17
CA GLU A 417 48.97 -23.36 58.70
C GLU A 417 48.97 -24.28 59.93
N ALA A 418 48.06 -24.05 60.88
CA ALA A 418 47.93 -24.91 62.05
C ALA A 418 47.59 -26.37 61.68
N GLN A 419 46.65 -26.59 60.75
CA GLN A 419 46.24 -27.93 60.33
C GLN A 419 47.31 -28.64 59.48
N GLN A 420 48.10 -27.89 58.71
CA GLN A 420 49.26 -28.42 57.99
C GLN A 420 50.31 -28.91 58.98
N TYR A 421 50.63 -28.10 60.00
CA TYR A 421 51.54 -28.51 61.07
C TYR A 421 51.08 -29.79 61.76
N TYR A 422 49.80 -29.89 62.14
CA TYR A 422 49.28 -31.12 62.77
C TYR A 422 49.33 -32.34 61.84
N PHE A 423 49.11 -32.14 60.54
CA PHE A 423 49.21 -33.21 59.56
C PHE A 423 50.65 -33.71 59.42
N ASP A 424 51.61 -32.79 59.25
CA ASP A 424 53.03 -33.11 59.08
C ASP A 424 53.61 -33.73 60.37
N ALA A 425 53.20 -33.24 61.54
CA ALA A 425 53.58 -33.83 62.82
C ALA A 425 53.05 -35.27 62.98
N ALA A 426 51.79 -35.52 62.60
CA ALA A 426 51.23 -36.87 62.63
C ALA A 426 51.91 -37.82 61.63
N GLU A 427 52.30 -37.33 60.44
CA GLU A 427 53.07 -38.09 59.47
C GLU A 427 54.46 -38.45 60.01
N ALA A 428 55.14 -37.48 60.65
CA ALA A 428 56.42 -37.71 61.30
C ALA A 428 56.31 -38.73 62.46
N GLU A 429 55.31 -38.60 63.33
CA GLU A 429 55.05 -39.55 64.42
C GLU A 429 54.78 -40.97 63.89
N ALA A 430 53.97 -41.10 62.84
CA ALA A 430 53.67 -42.39 62.23
C ALA A 430 54.92 -43.02 61.59
N TRP A 431 55.70 -42.22 60.86
CA TRP A 431 56.94 -42.65 60.24
C TRP A 431 57.97 -43.10 61.28
N MET A 432 58.16 -42.32 62.35
CA MET A 432 59.07 -42.68 63.46
C MET A 432 58.61 -43.97 64.14
N SER A 433 57.31 -44.11 64.42
CA SER A 433 56.74 -45.34 65.02
C SER A 433 56.97 -46.58 64.13
N GLU A 434 56.91 -46.43 62.81
CA GLU A 434 57.21 -47.51 61.86
C GLU A 434 58.71 -47.88 61.91
N GLN A 435 59.61 -46.89 61.92
CA GLN A 435 61.06 -47.15 62.02
C GLN A 435 61.43 -47.79 63.35
N GLU A 436 60.84 -47.34 64.46
CA GLU A 436 61.00 -47.96 65.78
C GLU A 436 60.61 -49.44 65.73
N LEU A 437 59.47 -49.77 65.12
CA LEU A 437 59.03 -51.16 64.98
C LEU A 437 60.03 -52.02 64.20
N TYR A 438 60.62 -51.50 63.11
CA TYR A 438 61.66 -52.22 62.37
C TYR A 438 62.94 -52.43 63.21
N MET A 439 63.32 -51.45 64.02
CA MET A 439 64.49 -51.55 64.92
C MET A 439 64.26 -52.52 66.09
N MET A 440 63.03 -52.68 66.54
CA MET A 440 62.66 -53.62 67.62
C MET A 440 62.67 -55.09 67.19
N SER A 441 62.93 -55.42 65.92
CA SER A 441 63.07 -56.80 65.47
C SER A 441 64.33 -57.45 66.03
N GLU A 442 64.17 -58.47 66.88
CA GLU A 442 65.29 -59.27 67.43
C GLU A 442 65.74 -60.41 66.48
N GLU A 443 65.31 -60.42 65.21
CA GLU A 443 65.64 -61.49 64.27
C GLU A 443 67.15 -61.55 63.99
N LYS A 444 67.81 -62.63 64.42
CA LYS A 444 69.23 -62.84 64.15
C LYS A 444 69.44 -63.49 62.78
N ALA A 445 70.47 -63.03 62.07
CA ALA A 445 70.89 -63.66 60.81
C ALA A 445 71.22 -65.14 61.00
N LYS A 446 70.72 -65.99 60.09
CA LYS A 446 70.89 -67.46 60.15
C LYS A 446 72.14 -67.95 59.44
N ASP A 447 72.69 -67.15 58.53
CA ASP A 447 73.92 -67.40 57.76
C ASP A 447 74.64 -66.08 57.43
N GLU A 448 75.87 -66.20 56.92
CA GLU A 448 76.74 -65.06 56.58
C GLU A 448 76.09 -64.13 55.55
N GLN A 449 75.42 -64.69 54.53
CA GLN A 449 74.77 -63.91 53.48
C GLN A 449 73.60 -63.07 54.05
N SER A 450 72.81 -63.66 54.94
CA SER A 450 71.72 -62.99 55.66
C SER A 450 72.25 -61.92 56.61
N SER A 451 73.42 -62.14 57.23
CA SER A 451 74.07 -61.17 58.11
C SER A 451 74.53 -59.93 57.33
N VAL A 452 75.16 -60.12 56.17
CA VAL A 452 75.55 -59.01 55.29
C VAL A 452 74.32 -58.26 54.77
N ALA A 453 73.26 -58.98 54.41
CA ALA A 453 72.00 -58.36 53.98
C ALA A 453 71.33 -57.54 55.10
N MET A 454 71.33 -58.06 56.34
CA MET A 454 70.78 -57.38 57.51
C MET A 454 71.59 -56.13 57.87
N LEU A 455 72.93 -56.20 57.83
CA LEU A 455 73.81 -55.03 58.03
C LEU A 455 73.53 -53.94 56.99
N LYS A 456 73.43 -54.33 55.72
CA LYS A 456 73.10 -53.38 54.65
C LYS A 456 71.71 -52.74 54.85
N LYS A 457 70.72 -53.52 55.29
CA LYS A 457 69.38 -53.01 55.62
C LYS A 457 69.44 -52.00 56.78
N HIS A 458 70.23 -52.28 57.82
CA HIS A 458 70.42 -51.34 58.94
C HIS A 458 71.13 -50.05 58.50
N GLN A 459 72.16 -50.14 57.66
CA GLN A 459 72.83 -48.94 57.13
C GLN A 459 71.90 -48.07 56.28
N ILE A 460 71.00 -48.69 55.49
CA ILE A 460 69.99 -47.96 54.73
C ILE A 460 68.99 -47.27 55.68
N LEU A 461 68.58 -47.95 56.75
CA LEU A 461 67.68 -47.40 57.76
C LEU A 461 68.32 -46.23 58.53
N GLU A 462 69.58 -46.37 58.95
CA GLU A 462 70.35 -45.32 59.62
C GLU A 462 70.42 -44.07 58.74
N GLN A 463 70.76 -44.21 57.46
CA GLN A 463 70.77 -43.10 56.52
C GLN A 463 69.37 -42.46 56.37
N ALA A 464 68.31 -43.28 56.28
CA ALA A 464 66.96 -42.75 56.16
C ALA A 464 66.50 -41.96 57.40
N VAL A 465 66.96 -42.33 58.60
CA VAL A 465 66.72 -41.58 59.84
C VAL A 465 67.52 -40.29 59.89
N GLU A 466 68.78 -40.31 59.47
CA GLU A 466 69.58 -39.09 59.35
C GLU A 466 68.96 -38.11 58.34
N ASP A 467 68.52 -38.61 57.19
CA ASP A 467 67.88 -37.80 56.14
C ASP A 467 66.54 -37.21 56.61
N TYR A 468 65.79 -37.91 57.46
CA TYR A 468 64.50 -37.44 57.98
C TYR A 468 64.64 -36.46 59.16
N ALA A 469 65.81 -36.41 59.81
CA ALA A 469 66.06 -35.50 60.93
C ALA A 469 65.82 -34.03 60.54
N ASP A 470 66.14 -33.66 59.31
CA ASP A 470 65.90 -32.31 58.78
C ASP A 470 64.40 -31.96 58.75
N ALA A 471 63.52 -32.92 58.44
CA ALA A 471 62.07 -32.71 58.44
C ALA A 471 61.54 -32.47 59.87
N VAL A 472 62.03 -33.22 60.85
CA VAL A 472 61.69 -33.05 62.27
C VAL A 472 62.20 -31.71 62.81
N HIS A 473 63.41 -31.29 62.40
CA HIS A 473 63.95 -29.98 62.76
C HIS A 473 63.13 -28.83 62.17
N GLN A 474 62.65 -28.96 60.94
CA GLN A 474 61.75 -27.99 60.32
C GLN A 474 60.42 -27.88 61.07
N LEU A 475 59.82 -29.00 61.47
CA LEU A 475 58.61 -28.99 62.30
C LEU A 475 58.85 -28.33 63.67
N SER A 476 59.95 -28.64 64.33
CA SER A 476 60.30 -28.01 65.60
C SER A 476 60.45 -26.48 65.50
N ALA A 477 60.89 -25.96 64.36
CA ALA A 477 61.03 -24.52 64.15
C ALA A 477 59.68 -23.81 63.93
N LEU A 478 58.67 -24.54 63.44
CA LEU A 478 57.30 -24.03 63.23
C LEU A 478 56.44 -24.05 64.51
N ALA A 479 56.91 -24.69 65.57
CA ALA A 479 56.19 -24.83 66.84
C ALA A 479 56.39 -23.66 67.83
N VAL A 480 57.28 -22.71 67.52
CA VAL A 480 57.62 -21.51 68.32
C VAL A 480 56.92 -20.28 67.74
#